data_AF-S9UP47-F1
#
_entry.id   AF-S9UP47-F1
#
_cell.length_a   1.000
_cell.length_b   1.000
_cell.length_c   1.000
_cell.angle_alpha   90.00
_cell.angle_beta   90.00
_cell.angle_gamma   90.00
#
_symmetry.space_group_name_H-M   'P 1'
#
loop_
_entity.id
_entity.type
_entity.pdbx_description
1 polymer ?
#
loop_
_entity_poly.entity_id
_entity_poly.type
_entity_poly.pdbx_seq_one_letter_code
_entity_poly.pdbx_strand_id
1 'polypeptide(L)'
;MLRYCVLLRRAAGRCHSLHFGHRGACAIPHPEKAYRGGEDAFLAHPNAIGVADGVGGYASQGVDPAVYTRNVMRFALDAVKADDSADGRPALDVLNYGWQKANEAQQPGGCPVVLVTLVEDTFASILNLGDCGVVVLRDSKLLFRSEMQQHGFNCPYQLPADPPSRGEQARLQLREGDVFLCASDGVLDNVEVDELLDAMRKVDAKGCVHAATAIGELAHKRGHDRRYASPFARHAAAAGYRYMGGKLDDVTALVAKVTRREDAMVGGPELISDVLKIQPK
;
A
#
# COMPACT_ATOMS: atom_id res chain seq x y z
N MET A 1 -39.06 37.60 -16.60
CA MET A 1 -38.16 37.48 -17.77
C MET A 1 -36.79 37.05 -17.24
N LEU A 2 -36.54 35.76 -17.01
CA LEU A 2 -35.92 34.80 -17.95
C LEU A 2 -34.59 35.28 -18.57
N ARG A 3 -33.49 34.67 -18.13
CA ARG A 3 -32.49 33.92 -18.93
C ARG A 3 -31.37 33.47 -17.98
N TYR A 4 -31.41 32.22 -17.48
CA TYR A 4 -30.69 31.08 -18.06
C TYR A 4 -29.24 31.41 -18.44
N CYS A 5 -28.31 31.10 -17.53
CA CYS A 5 -26.93 30.79 -17.90
C CYS A 5 -26.68 29.33 -17.52
N VAL A 6 -27.08 28.45 -18.43
CA VAL A 6 -26.66 27.04 -18.46
C VAL A 6 -25.18 27.08 -18.80
N LEU A 7 -24.33 26.85 -17.80
CA LEU A 7 -22.94 26.53 -18.04
C LEU A 7 -22.89 25.14 -18.66
N LEU A 8 -22.77 25.18 -19.99
CA LEU A 8 -22.22 24.19 -20.91
C LEU A 8 -21.77 22.89 -20.24
N ARG A 9 -22.57 21.84 -20.44
CA ARG A 9 -22.09 20.46 -20.42
C ARG A 9 -20.81 20.41 -21.25
N ARG A 10 -19.71 20.00 -20.62
CA ARG A 10 -18.48 19.62 -21.33
C ARG A 10 -18.85 18.55 -22.36
N ALA A 11 -18.86 18.92 -23.63
CA ALA A 11 -18.62 17.98 -24.70
C ALA A 11 -17.10 17.71 -24.71
N ALA A 12 -16.65 16.81 -23.84
CA ALA A 12 -15.32 16.23 -23.90
C ALA A 12 -15.50 14.77 -24.31
N GLY A 13 -14.81 14.34 -25.37
CA GLY A 13 -14.84 12.95 -25.83
C GLY A 13 -14.62 11.98 -24.67
N ARG A 14 -15.31 10.83 -24.69
CA ARG A 14 -15.33 9.79 -23.64
C ARG A 14 -13.97 9.67 -22.93
N CYS A 15 -13.81 10.40 -21.84
CA CYS A 15 -12.73 10.18 -20.91
C CYS A 15 -13.20 8.98 -20.09
N HIS A 16 -12.70 7.80 -20.42
CA HIS A 16 -13.10 6.59 -19.73
C HIS A 16 -12.63 6.70 -18.27
N SER A 17 -13.57 6.62 -17.32
CA SER A 17 -13.23 6.59 -15.90
C SER A 17 -12.39 5.34 -15.62
N LEU A 18 -11.29 5.53 -14.91
CA LEU A 18 -10.33 4.48 -14.59
C LEU A 18 -10.55 3.96 -13.18
N HIS A 19 -10.16 2.71 -12.95
CA HIS A 19 -10.14 2.12 -11.62
C HIS A 19 -9.01 1.09 -11.45
N PHE A 20 -8.73 0.67 -10.22
CA PHE A 20 -7.88 -0.49 -9.95
C PHE A 20 -8.65 -1.78 -10.22
N GLY A 21 -8.95 -2.11 -11.48
CA GLY A 21 -9.92 -3.18 -11.79
C GLY A 21 -9.42 -4.61 -11.55
N HIS A 22 -8.12 -4.87 -11.70
CA HIS A 22 -7.52 -6.16 -11.35
C HIS A 22 -6.60 -6.01 -10.16
N ARG A 23 -6.79 -6.82 -9.11
CA ARG A 23 -6.01 -6.72 -7.87
C ARG A 23 -5.55 -8.09 -7.41
N GLY A 24 -4.42 -8.15 -6.74
CA GLY A 24 -3.87 -9.36 -6.15
C GLY A 24 -2.96 -9.04 -4.98
N ALA A 25 -3.08 -9.79 -3.89
CA ALA A 25 -2.33 -9.56 -2.67
C ALA A 25 -1.62 -10.84 -2.24
N CYS A 26 -0.44 -10.69 -1.66
CA CYS A 26 0.28 -11.71 -0.93
C CYS A 26 0.62 -11.16 0.45
N ALA A 27 0.32 -11.94 1.50
CA ALA A 27 0.65 -11.63 2.87
C ALA A 27 1.28 -12.88 3.51
N ILE A 28 2.51 -12.76 4.00
CA ILE A 28 3.24 -13.83 4.66
C ILE A 28 3.74 -13.28 6.00
N PRO A 29 3.09 -13.64 7.12
CA PRO A 29 3.54 -13.21 8.44
C PRO A 29 4.94 -13.71 8.78
N HIS A 30 5.65 -12.95 9.60
CA HIS A 30 6.84 -13.40 10.30
C HIS A 30 6.54 -14.70 11.05
N PRO A 31 7.41 -15.74 10.99
CA PRO A 31 7.15 -17.04 11.61
C PRO A 31 6.74 -16.97 13.09
N GLU A 32 7.39 -16.10 13.87
CA GLU A 32 7.08 -15.91 15.30
C GLU A 32 5.73 -15.24 15.56
N LYS A 33 5.16 -14.56 14.55
CA LYS A 33 3.88 -13.83 14.64
C LYS A 33 2.76 -14.50 13.84
N ALA A 34 3.05 -15.60 13.13
CA ALA A 34 2.13 -16.24 12.21
C ALA A 34 0.83 -16.74 12.86
N TYR A 35 0.89 -17.19 14.12
CA TYR A 35 -0.29 -17.67 14.86
C TYR A 35 -1.38 -16.59 15.07
N ARG A 36 -1.03 -15.30 14.95
CA ARG A 36 -1.95 -14.15 15.04
C ARG A 36 -2.09 -13.38 13.72
N GLY A 37 -1.49 -13.90 12.64
CA GLY A 37 -1.57 -13.32 11.30
C GLY A 37 -0.69 -12.09 11.08
N GLY A 38 0.44 -11.97 11.79
CA GLY A 38 1.37 -10.83 11.64
C GLY A 38 0.77 -9.51 12.10
N GLU A 39 1.45 -8.42 11.77
CA GLU A 39 1.17 -7.05 12.22
C GLU A 39 0.85 -6.11 11.04
N ASP A 40 1.19 -6.52 9.82
CA ASP A 40 0.79 -5.88 8.57
C ASP A 40 -0.74 -5.82 8.38
N ALA A 41 -1.16 -4.84 7.58
CA ALA A 41 -2.49 -4.76 7.00
C ALA A 41 -2.45 -4.17 5.58
N PHE A 42 -3.50 -4.43 4.81
CA PHE A 42 -3.72 -3.76 3.53
C PHE A 42 -5.20 -3.43 3.36
N LEU A 43 -5.48 -2.50 2.45
CA LEU A 43 -6.81 -2.30 1.89
C LEU A 43 -6.74 -2.38 0.36
N ALA A 44 -7.74 -2.99 -0.26
CA ALA A 44 -7.82 -3.13 -1.71
C ALA A 44 -9.27 -2.95 -2.21
N HIS A 45 -9.49 -1.88 -2.93
CA HIS A 45 -10.79 -1.45 -3.46
C HIS A 45 -10.59 -0.88 -4.87
N PRO A 46 -11.60 -0.90 -5.77
CA PRO A 46 -11.47 -0.28 -7.10
C PRO A 46 -11.01 1.19 -7.08
N ASN A 47 -11.32 1.93 -6.02
CA ASN A 47 -10.93 3.34 -5.87
C ASN A 47 -9.73 3.58 -4.93
N ALA A 48 -9.22 2.56 -4.24
CA ALA A 48 -8.12 2.74 -3.30
C ALA A 48 -7.34 1.45 -3.05
N ILE A 49 -6.02 1.55 -2.93
CA ILE A 49 -5.12 0.46 -2.54
C ILE A 49 -4.11 0.99 -1.53
N GLY A 50 -3.69 0.19 -0.57
CA GLY A 50 -2.68 0.60 0.39
C GLY A 50 -2.19 -0.54 1.25
N VAL A 51 -1.01 -0.36 1.84
CA VAL A 51 -0.36 -1.29 2.77
C VAL A 51 0.10 -0.49 3.99
N ALA A 52 -0.06 -1.06 5.17
CA ALA A 52 0.48 -0.55 6.42
C ALA A 52 1.22 -1.67 7.15
N ASP A 53 2.32 -1.33 7.79
CA ASP A 53 3.17 -2.25 8.55
C ASP A 53 3.02 -1.93 10.04
N GLY A 54 2.75 -2.94 10.87
CA GLY A 54 2.60 -2.75 12.31
C GLY A 54 3.94 -2.74 13.02
N VAL A 55 4.26 -1.65 13.72
CA VAL A 55 5.55 -1.51 14.41
C VAL A 55 5.65 -2.47 15.60
N GLY A 56 6.46 -3.51 15.44
CA GLY A 56 6.64 -4.58 16.43
C GLY A 56 7.14 -4.13 17.81
N GLY A 57 7.72 -2.93 17.92
CA GLY A 57 8.18 -2.37 19.20
C GLY A 57 7.06 -2.22 20.25
N TYR A 58 5.79 -2.15 19.84
CA TYR A 58 4.66 -2.12 20.76
C TYR A 58 4.43 -3.46 21.47
N ALA A 59 4.86 -4.58 20.89
CA ALA A 59 4.72 -5.91 21.49
C ALA A 59 5.48 -6.02 22.83
N SER A 60 6.59 -5.31 23.01
CA SER A 60 7.33 -5.30 24.28
C SER A 60 6.58 -4.58 25.41
N GLN A 61 5.52 -3.84 25.08
CA GLN A 61 4.62 -3.17 26.03
C GLN A 61 3.31 -3.95 26.26
N GLY A 62 3.21 -5.18 25.73
CA GLY A 62 2.00 -6.00 25.82
C GLY A 62 0.88 -5.56 24.87
N VAL A 63 1.20 -4.71 23.88
CA VAL A 63 0.25 -4.22 22.88
C VAL A 63 0.41 -5.04 21.60
N ASP A 64 -0.71 -5.50 21.02
CA ASP A 64 -0.71 -6.16 19.71
C ASP A 64 -0.81 -5.09 18.60
N PRO A 65 0.29 -4.73 17.90
CA PRO A 65 0.28 -3.63 16.94
C PRO A 65 -0.65 -3.90 15.76
N ALA A 66 -0.92 -5.17 15.46
CA ALA A 66 -1.86 -5.60 14.43
C ALA A 66 -3.26 -4.96 14.60
N VAL A 67 -3.70 -4.73 15.83
CA VAL A 67 -5.04 -4.16 16.12
C VAL A 67 -5.13 -2.73 15.58
N TYR A 68 -4.14 -1.89 15.89
CA TYR A 68 -4.09 -0.51 15.41
C TYR A 68 -3.98 -0.46 13.89
N THR A 69 -3.00 -1.18 13.32
CA THR A 69 -2.71 -1.20 11.88
C THR A 69 -3.94 -1.64 11.07
N ARG A 70 -4.60 -2.73 11.48
CA ARG A 70 -5.80 -3.23 10.79
C ARG A 70 -6.98 -2.26 10.90
N ASN A 71 -7.14 -1.58 12.03
CA ASN A 71 -8.23 -0.62 12.19
C ASN A 71 -8.00 0.65 11.38
N VAL A 72 -6.77 1.18 11.30
CA VAL A 72 -6.45 2.30 10.37
C VAL A 72 -6.87 1.94 8.95
N MET A 73 -6.47 0.76 8.45
CA MET A 73 -6.80 0.34 7.08
C MET A 73 -8.29 0.05 6.87
N ARG A 74 -8.96 -0.54 7.86
CA ARG A 74 -10.42 -0.77 7.82
C ARG A 74 -11.20 0.53 7.79
N PHE A 75 -10.88 1.48 8.67
CA PHE A 75 -11.57 2.78 8.70
C PHE A 75 -11.27 3.63 7.46
N ALA A 76 -10.05 3.54 6.91
CA ALA A 76 -9.72 4.13 5.61
C ALA A 76 -10.57 3.51 4.48
N LEU A 77 -10.76 2.19 4.48
CA LEU A 77 -11.64 1.52 3.53
C LEU A 77 -13.11 1.95 3.71
N ASP A 78 -13.59 2.09 4.95
CA ASP A 78 -14.94 2.59 5.25
C ASP A 78 -15.14 4.01 4.66
N ALA A 79 -14.13 4.89 4.79
CA ALA A 79 -14.16 6.22 4.18
C ALA A 79 -14.22 6.19 2.65
N VAL A 80 -13.49 5.27 2.02
CA VAL A 80 -13.51 5.07 0.56
C VAL A 80 -14.86 4.53 0.09
N LYS A 81 -15.49 3.62 0.84
CA LYS A 81 -16.80 3.03 0.50
C LYS A 81 -17.95 4.00 0.70
N ALA A 82 -17.85 4.87 1.71
CA ALA A 82 -18.83 5.91 2.00
C ALA A 82 -18.68 7.16 1.10
N ASP A 83 -17.66 7.20 0.24
CA ASP A 83 -17.40 8.35 -0.62
C ASP A 83 -18.39 8.39 -1.80
N ASP A 84 -19.27 9.38 -1.79
CA ASP A 84 -20.23 9.69 -2.85
C ASP A 84 -19.75 10.84 -3.76
N SER A 85 -18.53 11.33 -3.52
CA SER A 85 -17.88 12.38 -4.32
C SER A 85 -17.72 11.95 -5.77
N ALA A 86 -18.14 12.83 -6.70
CA ALA A 86 -17.92 12.63 -8.12
C ALA A 86 -16.42 12.60 -8.48
N ASP A 87 -15.59 13.33 -7.72
CA ASP A 87 -14.16 13.47 -7.97
C ASP A 87 -13.32 12.52 -7.12
N GLY A 88 -13.93 11.62 -6.33
CA GLY A 88 -13.24 10.78 -5.37
C GLY A 88 -12.63 11.57 -4.19
N ARG A 89 -11.94 10.86 -3.29
CA ARG A 89 -11.31 11.42 -2.09
C ARG A 89 -9.79 11.26 -2.13
N PRO A 90 -8.99 12.32 -1.93
CA PRO A 90 -7.53 12.24 -1.87
C PRO A 90 -7.01 11.31 -0.77
N ALA A 91 -5.83 10.73 -0.96
CA ALA A 91 -5.23 9.78 -0.03
C ALA A 91 -4.99 10.40 1.35
N LEU A 92 -4.65 11.69 1.41
CA LEU A 92 -4.50 12.43 2.66
C LEU A 92 -5.79 12.45 3.48
N ASP A 93 -6.93 12.71 2.85
CA ASP A 93 -8.22 12.81 3.55
C ASP A 93 -8.71 11.43 3.99
N VAL A 94 -8.51 10.40 3.15
CA VAL A 94 -8.83 9.01 3.51
C VAL A 94 -7.98 8.55 4.69
N LEU A 95 -6.67 8.79 4.67
CA LEU A 95 -5.78 8.38 5.75
C LEU A 95 -6.04 9.19 7.04
N ASN A 96 -6.34 10.49 6.93
CA ASN A 96 -6.74 11.30 8.08
C ASN A 96 -7.99 10.74 8.76
N TYR A 97 -9.00 10.32 7.98
CA TYR A 97 -10.19 9.69 8.54
C TYR A 97 -9.85 8.38 9.27
N GLY A 98 -9.07 7.50 8.62
CA GLY A 98 -8.66 6.22 9.22
C GLY A 98 -7.87 6.40 10.51
N TRP A 99 -6.92 7.33 10.51
CA TRP A 99 -6.12 7.72 11.67
C TRP A 99 -6.96 8.28 12.81
N GLN A 100 -7.88 9.22 12.53
CA GLN A 100 -8.76 9.80 13.54
C GLN A 100 -9.66 8.74 14.19
N LYS A 101 -10.27 7.86 13.39
CA LYS A 101 -11.10 6.76 13.91
C LYS A 101 -10.33 5.74 14.74
N ALA A 102 -9.11 5.41 14.33
CA ALA A 102 -8.24 4.54 15.12
C ALA A 102 -7.87 5.18 16.48
N ASN A 103 -7.60 6.49 16.50
CA ASN A 103 -7.31 7.23 17.73
C ASN A 103 -8.54 7.36 18.64
N GLU A 104 -9.74 7.61 18.08
CA GLU A 104 -11.02 7.63 18.80
C GLU A 104 -11.32 6.28 19.46
N ALA A 105 -10.92 5.17 18.83
CA ALA A 105 -11.02 3.83 19.39
C ALA A 105 -10.00 3.55 20.51
N GLN A 106 -9.10 4.50 20.82
CA GLN A 106 -8.08 4.44 21.87
C GLN A 106 -7.17 3.20 21.78
N GLN A 107 -6.90 2.74 20.56
CA GLN A 107 -6.08 1.57 20.34
C GLN A 107 -4.60 1.95 20.33
N PRO A 108 -3.77 1.38 21.23
CA PRO A 108 -2.33 1.60 21.17
C PRO A 108 -1.72 0.82 20.00
N GLY A 109 -0.68 1.39 19.39
CA GLY A 109 0.04 0.81 18.27
C GLY A 109 0.66 1.90 17.41
N GLY A 110 1.32 1.49 16.34
CA GLY A 110 1.80 2.41 15.32
C GLY A 110 2.11 1.72 14.01
N CYS A 111 2.03 2.47 12.92
CA CYS A 111 2.27 1.93 11.58
C CYS A 111 2.79 2.97 10.57
N PRO A 112 3.89 2.65 9.84
CA PRO A 112 4.11 3.14 8.49
C PRO A 112 2.97 2.73 7.56
N VAL A 113 2.67 3.56 6.56
CA VAL A 113 1.55 3.36 5.66
C VAL A 113 1.78 4.00 4.31
N VAL A 114 1.45 3.26 3.25
CA VAL A 114 1.28 3.79 1.90
C VAL A 114 -0.18 3.64 1.47
N LEU A 115 -0.76 4.70 0.93
CA LEU A 115 -2.12 4.73 0.44
C LEU A 115 -2.18 5.42 -0.92
N VAL A 116 -2.92 4.82 -1.84
CA VAL A 116 -3.21 5.36 -3.16
C VAL A 116 -4.73 5.38 -3.36
N THR A 117 -5.29 6.53 -3.68
CA THR A 117 -6.71 6.68 -4.02
C THR A 117 -6.87 7.25 -5.42
N LEU A 118 -8.04 7.04 -6.01
CA LEU A 118 -8.38 7.63 -7.31
C LEU A 118 -9.15 8.92 -7.12
N VAL A 119 -8.74 9.94 -7.88
CA VAL A 119 -9.37 11.25 -7.90
C VAL A 119 -9.60 11.72 -9.34
N GLU A 120 -10.66 12.50 -9.55
CA GLU A 120 -11.03 13.11 -10.84
C GLU A 120 -11.01 12.10 -12.01
N ASP A 121 -11.52 10.89 -11.76
CA ASP A 121 -11.64 9.73 -12.66
C ASP A 121 -10.33 9.17 -13.27
N THR A 122 -9.24 9.93 -13.25
CA THR A 122 -8.06 9.67 -14.08
C THR A 122 -6.75 10.00 -13.38
N PHE A 123 -6.78 10.36 -12.10
CA PHE A 123 -5.58 10.62 -11.33
C PHE A 123 -5.49 9.68 -10.13
N ALA A 124 -4.27 9.30 -9.78
CA ALA A 124 -3.95 8.70 -8.49
C ALA A 124 -3.43 9.78 -7.54
N SER A 125 -4.01 9.88 -6.36
CA SER A 125 -3.46 10.57 -5.19
C SER A 125 -2.69 9.54 -4.37
N ILE A 126 -1.40 9.77 -4.17
CA ILE A 126 -0.49 8.89 -3.44
C ILE A 126 -0.07 9.61 -2.15
N LEU A 127 -0.05 8.86 -1.05
CA LEU A 127 0.52 9.27 0.23
C LEU A 127 1.36 8.13 0.81
N ASN A 128 2.65 8.36 1.04
CA ASN A 128 3.54 7.46 1.76
C ASN A 128 4.01 8.10 3.07
N LEU A 129 3.74 7.48 4.20
CA LEU A 129 4.24 7.88 5.52
C LEU A 129 5.07 6.72 6.09
N GLY A 130 6.39 6.89 6.15
CA GLY A 130 7.31 5.87 6.68
C GLY A 130 8.02 5.07 5.59
N ASP A 131 8.26 3.78 5.85
CA ASP A 131 9.07 2.88 5.04
C ASP A 131 8.31 1.71 4.37
N CYS A 132 6.98 1.74 4.42
CA CYS A 132 6.18 1.21 3.32
C CYS A 132 6.53 1.93 2.00
N GLY A 133 5.99 1.45 0.88
CA GLY A 133 6.17 2.18 -0.37
C GLY A 133 5.31 1.74 -1.53
N VAL A 134 5.26 2.61 -2.54
CA VAL A 134 4.59 2.35 -3.81
C VAL A 134 5.60 2.34 -4.96
N VAL A 135 5.43 1.41 -5.88
CA VAL A 135 6.14 1.35 -7.17
C VAL A 135 5.09 1.33 -8.29
N VAL A 136 5.26 2.19 -9.30
CA VAL A 136 4.34 2.32 -10.42
C VAL A 136 5.06 2.03 -11.72
N LEU A 137 4.51 1.11 -12.49
CA LEU A 137 4.99 0.69 -13.80
C LEU A 137 4.02 1.21 -14.88
N ARG A 138 4.57 1.81 -15.94
CA ARG A 138 3.84 2.18 -17.15
C ARG A 138 4.63 1.74 -18.36
N ASP A 139 3.98 1.09 -19.31
CA ASP A 139 4.61 0.61 -20.54
C ASP A 139 5.89 -0.20 -20.25
N SER A 140 5.84 -1.06 -19.22
CA SER A 140 6.96 -1.89 -18.74
C SER A 140 8.18 -1.12 -18.17
N LYS A 141 8.06 0.18 -17.92
CA LYS A 141 9.09 1.05 -17.33
C LYS A 141 8.64 1.61 -15.98
N LEU A 142 9.60 1.84 -15.10
CA LEU A 142 9.36 2.55 -13.84
C LEU A 142 8.85 3.96 -14.15
N LEU A 143 7.66 4.29 -13.65
CA LEU A 143 7.06 5.61 -13.75
C LEU A 143 7.28 6.41 -12.47
N PHE A 144 7.04 5.79 -11.33
CA PHE A 144 7.12 6.43 -10.02
C PHE A 144 7.51 5.41 -8.95
N ARG A 145 8.23 5.87 -7.94
CA ARG A 145 8.48 5.14 -6.69
C ARG A 145 8.51 6.17 -5.56
N SER A 146 7.88 5.86 -4.43
CA SER A 146 7.98 6.69 -3.23
C SER A 146 9.34 6.52 -2.55
N GLU A 147 9.78 7.58 -1.87
CA GLU A 147 10.98 7.57 -1.04
C GLU A 147 10.67 7.05 0.36
N MET A 148 11.63 6.33 0.93
CA MET A 148 11.55 5.84 2.31
C MET A 148 11.72 7.01 3.29
N GLN A 149 10.85 7.10 4.29
CA GLN A 149 10.89 8.16 5.31
C GLN A 149 11.22 7.59 6.69
N GLN A 150 12.32 8.05 7.28
CA GLN A 150 12.73 7.62 8.62
C GLN A 150 13.28 8.79 9.45
N HIS A 151 13.06 8.77 10.77
CA HIS A 151 13.70 9.69 11.73
C HIS A 151 15.18 9.35 11.93
N GLY A 152 15.52 8.08 11.76
CA GLY A 152 16.86 7.50 11.78
C GLY A 152 16.80 6.08 11.22
N PHE A 153 17.96 5.44 11.01
CA PHE A 153 18.01 4.10 10.42
C PHE A 153 17.07 3.11 11.14
N ASN A 154 16.15 2.50 10.37
CA ASN A 154 15.16 1.54 10.87
C ASN A 154 14.23 2.11 11.98
N CYS A 155 13.98 3.42 11.94
CA CYS A 155 13.03 4.13 12.80
C CYS A 155 12.10 4.99 11.92
N PRO A 156 11.05 4.39 11.34
CA PRO A 156 10.22 5.07 10.35
C PRO A 156 9.32 6.13 10.96
N TYR A 157 8.93 7.08 10.10
CA TYR A 157 7.73 7.88 10.34
C TYR A 157 6.54 6.94 10.43
N GLN A 158 5.64 7.18 11.39
CA GLN A 158 4.54 6.26 11.64
C GLN A 158 3.35 6.94 12.31
N LEU A 159 2.15 6.49 12.00
CA LEU A 159 0.99 6.82 12.83
C LEU A 159 1.12 6.15 14.21
N PRO A 160 0.52 6.69 15.28
CA PRO A 160 -0.03 8.04 15.40
C PRO A 160 1.04 9.10 15.72
N ALA A 161 2.32 8.71 15.85
CA ALA A 161 3.40 9.59 16.28
C ALA A 161 3.64 10.76 15.31
N ASP A 162 3.51 10.50 14.01
CA ASP A 162 3.57 11.48 12.94
C ASP A 162 2.19 11.61 12.28
N PRO A 163 1.69 12.84 12.01
CA PRO A 163 0.42 12.99 11.32
C PRO A 163 0.54 12.66 9.83
N PRO A 164 -0.55 12.21 9.17
CA PRO A 164 -0.58 11.91 7.72
C PRO A 164 0.01 13.00 6.83
N SER A 165 -0.12 14.28 7.21
CA SER A 165 0.40 15.42 6.44
C SER A 165 1.93 15.49 6.35
N ARG A 166 2.68 14.71 7.14
CA ARG A 166 4.14 14.56 7.00
C ARG A 166 4.56 13.59 5.91
N GLY A 167 3.64 12.76 5.43
CA GLY A 167 3.93 11.79 4.39
C GLY A 167 4.24 12.46 3.06
N GLU A 168 5.05 11.79 2.25
CA GLU A 168 5.28 12.14 0.85
C GLU A 168 3.97 12.04 0.09
N GLN A 169 3.61 13.13 -0.61
CA GLN A 169 2.40 13.19 -1.43
C GLN A 169 2.74 13.34 -2.90
N ALA A 170 2.07 12.56 -3.75
CA ALA A 170 2.19 12.68 -5.20
C ALA A 170 0.83 12.60 -5.88
N ARG A 171 0.72 13.23 -7.06
CA ARG A 171 -0.46 13.14 -7.91
C ARG A 171 -0.04 12.71 -9.31
N LEU A 172 -0.51 11.56 -9.76
CA LEU A 172 -0.13 10.96 -11.04
C LEU A 172 -1.33 10.86 -11.97
N GLN A 173 -1.21 11.38 -13.19
CA GLN A 173 -2.17 11.09 -14.26
C GLN A 173 -2.05 9.62 -14.62
N LEU A 174 -3.16 8.88 -14.53
CA LEU A 174 -3.25 7.47 -14.85
C LEU A 174 -3.44 7.21 -16.34
N ARG A 175 -3.07 6.00 -16.75
CA ARG A 175 -3.40 5.38 -18.03
C ARG A 175 -3.89 3.97 -17.78
N GLU A 176 -4.80 3.50 -18.64
CA GLU A 176 -5.12 2.08 -18.70
C GLU A 176 -3.82 1.28 -18.91
N GLY A 177 -3.65 0.21 -18.14
CA GLY A 177 -2.45 -0.62 -18.17
C GLY A 177 -1.39 -0.26 -17.14
N ASP A 178 -1.49 0.87 -16.44
CA ASP A 178 -0.58 1.16 -15.32
C ASP A 178 -0.68 0.06 -14.25
N VAL A 179 0.46 -0.34 -13.70
CA VAL A 179 0.53 -1.35 -12.63
C VAL A 179 1.15 -0.72 -11.39
N PHE A 180 0.46 -0.84 -10.28
CA PHE A 180 0.87 -0.38 -8.96
C PHE A 180 1.27 -1.58 -8.11
N LEU A 181 2.35 -1.43 -7.34
CA LEU A 181 2.72 -2.27 -6.21
C LEU A 181 2.74 -1.38 -4.97
N CYS A 182 1.88 -1.67 -3.98
CA CYS A 182 2.04 -1.18 -2.61
C CYS A 182 2.67 -2.30 -1.78
N ALA A 183 3.67 -2.00 -0.97
CA ALA A 183 4.41 -3.00 -0.22
C ALA A 183 4.85 -2.51 1.17
N SER A 184 4.95 -3.44 2.12
CA SER A 184 5.61 -3.21 3.42
C SER A 184 7.13 -3.27 3.27
N ASP A 185 7.85 -2.84 4.31
CA ASP A 185 9.31 -2.90 4.36
C ASP A 185 9.83 -4.34 4.25
N GLY A 186 9.10 -5.34 4.76
CA GLY A 186 9.44 -6.76 4.62
C GLY A 186 9.64 -7.21 3.16
N VAL A 187 9.03 -6.52 2.19
CA VAL A 187 9.34 -6.65 0.76
C VAL A 187 10.53 -5.78 0.37
N LEU A 188 10.46 -4.48 0.65
CA LEU A 188 11.40 -3.46 0.14
C LEU A 188 12.82 -3.61 0.69
N ASP A 189 12.95 -4.22 1.87
CA ASP A 189 14.22 -4.54 2.52
C ASP A 189 14.88 -5.79 1.96
N ASN A 190 14.14 -6.65 1.26
CA ASN A 190 14.58 -7.97 0.82
C ASN A 190 14.59 -8.18 -0.71
N VAL A 191 13.98 -7.29 -1.50
CA VAL A 191 13.86 -7.44 -2.96
C VAL A 191 14.36 -6.19 -3.67
N GLU A 192 15.20 -6.35 -4.70
CA GLU A 192 15.67 -5.22 -5.51
C GLU A 192 14.55 -4.65 -6.37
N VAL A 193 14.62 -3.34 -6.64
CA VAL A 193 13.63 -2.67 -7.49
C VAL A 193 13.50 -3.34 -8.86
N ASP A 194 14.61 -3.70 -9.50
CA ASP A 194 14.58 -4.34 -10.82
C ASP A 194 13.81 -5.67 -10.81
N GLU A 195 13.89 -6.42 -9.70
CA GLU A 195 13.18 -7.68 -9.53
C GLU A 195 11.68 -7.48 -9.24
N LEU A 196 11.33 -6.41 -8.51
CA LEU A 196 9.94 -5.97 -8.37
C LEU A 196 9.36 -5.63 -9.74
N LEU A 197 10.09 -4.85 -10.56
CA LEU A 197 9.67 -4.49 -11.91
C LEU A 197 9.52 -5.72 -12.81
N ASP A 198 10.43 -6.69 -12.73
CA ASP A 198 10.34 -7.95 -13.48
C ASP A 198 9.12 -8.81 -13.11
N ALA A 199 8.72 -8.80 -11.84
CA ALA A 199 7.47 -9.44 -11.42
C ALA A 199 6.24 -8.67 -11.94
N MET A 200 6.23 -7.34 -11.81
CA MET A 200 5.13 -6.47 -12.26
C MET A 200 4.91 -6.53 -13.78
N ARG A 201 5.98 -6.65 -14.59
CA ARG A 201 5.90 -6.83 -16.06
C ARG A 201 5.13 -8.09 -16.48
N LYS A 202 4.96 -9.07 -15.58
CA LYS A 202 4.24 -10.32 -15.87
C LYS A 202 2.74 -10.22 -15.60
N VAL A 203 2.23 -9.08 -15.11
CA VAL A 203 0.81 -8.91 -14.77
C VAL A 203 -0.12 -9.14 -15.95
N ASP A 204 0.22 -8.68 -17.16
CA ASP A 204 -0.61 -8.92 -18.35
C ASP A 204 -0.70 -10.40 -18.72
N ALA A 205 0.40 -11.14 -18.54
CA ALA A 205 0.49 -12.54 -18.91
C ALA A 205 -0.03 -13.50 -17.82
N LYS A 206 0.09 -13.13 -16.54
CA LYS A 206 -0.12 -14.04 -15.40
C LYS A 206 -1.05 -13.49 -14.30
N GLY A 207 -1.45 -12.23 -14.39
CA GLY A 207 -2.34 -11.56 -13.44
C GLY A 207 -1.64 -11.00 -12.19
N CYS A 208 -2.36 -10.12 -11.49
CA CYS A 208 -1.87 -9.43 -10.29
C CYS A 208 -1.55 -10.39 -9.14
N VAL A 209 -2.37 -11.44 -8.95
CA VAL A 209 -2.15 -12.44 -7.89
C VAL A 209 -0.81 -13.13 -8.07
N HIS A 210 -0.47 -13.57 -9.29
CA HIS A 210 0.83 -14.19 -9.55
C HIS A 210 2.00 -13.25 -9.26
N ALA A 211 1.91 -11.99 -9.66
CA ALA A 211 2.95 -11.01 -9.40
C ALA A 211 3.12 -10.75 -7.89
N ALA A 212 2.03 -10.54 -7.15
CA ALA A 212 2.05 -10.34 -5.71
C ALA A 212 2.65 -11.55 -4.98
N THR A 213 2.22 -12.78 -5.32
CA THR A 213 2.76 -14.02 -4.74
C THR A 213 4.26 -14.17 -5.04
N ALA A 214 4.69 -13.95 -6.28
CA ALA A 214 6.10 -14.07 -6.65
C ALA A 214 7.00 -13.08 -5.89
N ILE A 215 6.52 -11.84 -5.69
CA ILE A 215 7.21 -10.82 -4.90
C ILE A 215 7.28 -11.25 -3.43
N GLY A 216 6.15 -11.63 -2.84
CA GLY A 216 6.07 -12.02 -1.43
C GLY A 216 6.92 -13.25 -1.10
N GLU A 217 6.86 -14.29 -1.92
CA GLU A 217 7.66 -15.52 -1.73
C GLU A 217 9.17 -15.25 -1.87
N LEU A 218 9.57 -14.40 -2.83
CA LEU A 218 10.97 -14.00 -2.99
C LEU A 218 11.48 -13.21 -1.77
N ALA A 219 10.69 -12.23 -1.32
CA ALA A 219 11.00 -11.43 -0.13
C ALA A 219 11.15 -12.31 1.11
N HIS A 220 10.16 -13.16 1.38
CA HIS A 220 10.16 -14.06 2.53
C HIS A 220 11.36 -15.03 2.51
N LYS A 221 11.63 -15.64 1.35
CA LYS A 221 12.80 -16.52 1.17
C LYS A 221 14.11 -15.80 1.47
N ARG A 222 14.25 -14.54 1.02
CA ARG A 222 15.48 -13.76 1.23
C ARG A 222 15.61 -13.19 2.63
N GLY A 223 14.51 -12.87 3.29
CA GLY A 223 14.49 -12.52 4.71
C GLY A 223 15.14 -13.60 5.60
N HIS A 224 15.06 -14.87 5.19
CA HIS A 224 15.74 -15.99 5.85
C HIS A 224 17.23 -16.16 5.48
N ASP A 225 17.71 -15.56 4.39
CA ASP A 225 19.08 -15.75 3.91
C ASP A 225 20.06 -14.82 4.63
N ARG A 226 20.77 -15.37 5.62
CA ARG A 226 21.76 -14.65 6.44
C ARG A 226 23.02 -14.21 5.68
N ARG A 227 23.20 -14.63 4.43
CA ARG A 227 24.36 -14.28 3.58
C ARG A 227 23.98 -13.34 2.44
N TYR A 228 22.70 -13.05 2.28
CA TYR A 228 22.23 -12.15 1.23
C TYR A 228 22.60 -10.71 1.54
N ALA A 229 23.25 -10.03 0.59
CA ALA A 229 23.53 -8.60 0.68
C ALA A 229 22.27 -7.79 0.32
N SER A 230 21.27 -7.88 1.18
CA SER A 230 19.93 -7.30 0.98
C SER A 230 19.95 -5.78 0.83
N PRO A 231 18.89 -5.18 0.23
CA PRO A 231 18.66 -3.74 0.29
C PRO A 231 18.83 -3.19 1.71
N PHE A 232 18.24 -3.84 2.71
CA PHE A 232 18.38 -3.45 4.11
C PHE A 232 19.84 -3.48 4.60
N ALA A 233 20.57 -4.57 4.33
CA ALA A 233 21.97 -4.69 4.74
C ALA A 233 22.85 -3.57 4.14
N ARG A 234 22.56 -3.15 2.90
CA ARG A 234 23.27 -2.04 2.26
C ARG A 234 22.88 -0.69 2.87
N HIS A 235 21.61 -0.45 3.17
CA HIS A 235 21.17 0.74 3.89
C HIS A 235 21.78 0.80 5.31
N ALA A 236 21.84 -0.33 6.02
CA ALA A 236 22.49 -0.44 7.32
C ALA A 236 23.96 -0.02 7.24
N ALA A 237 24.70 -0.56 6.27
CA ALA A 237 26.10 -0.21 6.04
C ALA A 237 26.29 1.28 5.72
N ALA A 238 25.43 1.85 4.87
CA ALA A 238 25.45 3.27 4.53
C ALA A 238 25.15 4.17 5.75
N ALA A 239 24.32 3.70 6.67
CA ALA A 239 24.03 4.37 7.94
C ALA A 239 25.07 4.09 9.05
N GLY A 240 26.14 3.35 8.76
CA GLY A 240 27.22 3.05 9.70
C GLY A 240 26.99 1.83 10.61
N TYR A 241 25.94 1.06 10.38
CA TYR A 241 25.63 -0.17 11.11
C TYR A 241 26.25 -1.40 10.44
N ARG A 242 26.68 -2.37 11.26
CA ARG A 242 27.15 -3.66 10.77
C ARG A 242 25.99 -4.65 10.72
N TYR A 243 25.50 -4.95 9.52
CA TYR A 243 24.45 -5.93 9.28
C TYR A 243 24.72 -6.72 7.99
N MET A 244 24.33 -8.01 7.96
CA MET A 244 24.42 -8.87 6.78
C MET A 244 23.27 -9.88 6.80
N GLY A 245 22.72 -10.18 5.62
CA GLY A 245 21.57 -11.05 5.44
C GLY A 245 20.32 -10.28 4.99
N GLY A 246 19.25 -11.02 4.69
CA GLY A 246 17.91 -10.43 4.63
C GLY A 246 17.37 -10.10 6.02
N LYS A 247 16.36 -9.23 6.05
CA LYS A 247 15.61 -8.85 7.25
C LYS A 247 14.32 -9.65 7.28
N LEU A 248 14.23 -10.65 8.15
CA LEU A 248 13.00 -11.42 8.29
C LEU A 248 11.92 -10.55 8.93
N ASP A 249 10.77 -10.40 8.25
CA ASP A 249 9.64 -9.59 8.75
C ASP A 249 8.29 -10.14 8.27
N ASP A 250 7.19 -9.49 8.67
CA ASP A 250 5.91 -9.60 7.97
C ASP A 250 6.07 -9.08 6.52
N VAL A 251 5.55 -9.82 5.55
CA VAL A 251 5.69 -9.50 4.12
C VAL A 251 4.33 -9.27 3.52
N THR A 252 4.07 -8.05 3.05
CA THR A 252 2.85 -7.72 2.32
C THR A 252 3.17 -7.07 0.97
N ALA A 253 2.63 -7.66 -0.10
CA ALA A 253 2.68 -7.12 -1.46
C ALA A 253 1.27 -7.06 -2.04
N LEU A 254 0.82 -5.85 -2.41
CA LEU A 254 -0.46 -5.61 -3.07
C LEU A 254 -0.21 -5.05 -4.48
N VAL A 255 -0.56 -5.84 -5.50
CA VAL A 255 -0.43 -5.47 -6.91
C VAL A 255 -1.80 -5.14 -7.49
N ALA A 256 -1.91 -4.02 -8.18
CA ALA A 256 -3.13 -3.60 -8.86
C ALA A 256 -2.84 -3.08 -10.27
N LYS A 257 -3.68 -3.46 -11.23
CA LYS A 257 -3.65 -2.93 -12.61
C LYS A 257 -4.81 -1.97 -12.82
N VAL A 258 -4.52 -0.84 -13.43
CA VAL A 258 -5.50 0.15 -13.86
C VAL A 258 -6.19 -0.31 -15.14
N THR A 259 -7.53 -0.35 -15.10
CA THR A 259 -8.40 -0.70 -16.23
C THR A 259 -9.52 0.34 -16.38
N ARG A 260 -10.32 0.25 -17.44
CA ARG A 260 -11.50 1.09 -17.57
C ARG A 260 -12.61 0.55 -16.66
N ARG A 261 -13.45 1.43 -16.11
CA ARG A 261 -14.57 1.03 -15.23
C ARG A 261 -15.59 0.11 -15.90
N GLU A 262 -15.68 0.17 -17.23
CA GLU A 262 -16.57 -0.68 -18.05
C GLU A 262 -16.03 -2.11 -18.23
N ASP A 263 -14.74 -2.34 -17.93
CA ASP A 263 -14.12 -3.66 -18.04
C ASP A 263 -14.52 -4.56 -16.86
N ALA A 264 -14.50 -5.88 -17.11
CA ALA A 264 -14.78 -6.87 -16.08
C ALA A 264 -13.75 -6.76 -14.94
N MET A 265 -14.23 -6.68 -13.69
CA MET A 265 -13.35 -6.67 -12.52
C MET A 265 -12.91 -8.09 -12.16
N VAL A 266 -11.61 -8.27 -11.94
CA VAL A 266 -11.10 -9.44 -11.21
C VAL A 266 -10.92 -9.00 -9.77
N GLY A 267 -11.95 -9.29 -8.96
CA GLY A 267 -11.97 -9.01 -7.54
C GLY A 267 -10.88 -9.77 -6.78
N GLY A 268 -10.67 -9.35 -5.54
CA GLY A 268 -9.73 -9.96 -4.62
C GLY A 268 -10.14 -9.64 -3.19
N PRO A 269 -9.40 -10.16 -2.20
CA PRO A 269 -9.59 -9.80 -0.79
C PRO A 269 -9.51 -8.27 -0.63
N GLU A 270 -10.42 -7.68 0.15
CA GLU A 270 -10.42 -6.24 0.39
C GLU A 270 -9.52 -5.87 1.56
N LEU A 271 -9.37 -6.78 2.53
CA LEU A 271 -8.53 -6.62 3.71
C LEU A 271 -7.62 -7.83 3.90
N ILE A 272 -6.54 -7.65 4.67
CA ILE A 272 -5.60 -8.73 5.00
C ILE A 272 -6.27 -9.90 5.73
N SER A 273 -7.34 -9.63 6.48
CA SER A 273 -8.12 -10.65 7.19
C SER A 273 -8.71 -11.70 6.25
N ASP A 274 -9.05 -11.29 5.03
CA ASP A 274 -9.66 -12.16 4.03
C ASP A 274 -8.62 -13.14 3.45
N VAL A 275 -7.36 -12.71 3.36
CA VAL A 275 -6.22 -13.54 2.91
C VAL A 275 -5.82 -14.52 4.00
N LEU A 276 -5.62 -14.03 5.22
CA LEU A 276 -5.09 -14.81 6.33
C LEU A 276 -6.17 -15.62 7.06
N LYS A 277 -7.45 -15.44 6.69
CA LYS A 277 -8.63 -16.09 7.32
C LYS A 277 -8.68 -15.87 8.82
N ILE A 278 -8.27 -14.69 9.26
CA ILE A 278 -8.30 -14.26 10.66
C ILE A 278 -9.56 -13.44 10.93
N GLN A 279 -10.16 -13.63 12.11
CA GLN A 279 -11.33 -12.84 12.50
C GLN A 279 -10.93 -11.37 12.71
N PRO A 280 -11.78 -10.40 12.34
CA PRO A 280 -11.61 -9.02 12.80
C PRO A 280 -11.62 -9.02 14.32
N LYS A 281 -10.56 -8.47 14.93
CA LYS A 281 -10.52 -8.22 16.38
C LYS A 281 -11.30 -6.96 16.72
#